data_AF-A0A0R1RGK4-F1
#
_entry.id   AF-A0A0R1RGK4-F1
#
_cell.length_a   1.000
_cell.length_b   1.000
_cell.length_c   1.000
_cell.angle_alpha   90.00
_cell.angle_beta   90.00
_cell.angle_gamma   90.00
#
_symmetry.space_group_name_H-M   'P 1'
#
loop_
_entity.id
_entity.type
_entity.pdbx_description
1 polymer ?
#
loop_
_entity_poly.entity_id
_entity_poly.type
_entity_poly.pdbx_seq_one_letter_code
_entity_poly.pdbx_strand_id
1 'polypeptide(L)'
;MRQNGLSGRIFFLCFSIIINSFFNALTVATNMGSAVWTASATNLSEWLHFSLGNVLMVMGVIVAVANLLLIQKFDYLRLIRNLLFVFPFSYLLQYWRDWFVAIGVPNLPIYWRIILDAIAIVGIALAVSLYQRANLIIHPNDDLPYILRFKFMHGNSVLSQWTSNIPPILVIIISVIATHTIVAVNIGTVLAIALQGYLIGWGDKYFFPGLKHHLNF
;
A
#
# COMPACT_ATOMS: atom_id res chain seq x y z
N MET A 1 -13.52 -20.70 12.07
CA MET A 1 -13.87 -19.25 12.12
C MET A 1 -14.86 -18.93 11.00
N ARG A 2 -15.97 -18.23 11.27
CA ARG A 2 -16.79 -17.64 10.20
C ARG A 2 -15.99 -16.50 9.57
N GLN A 3 -15.62 -16.60 8.29
CA GLN A 3 -14.73 -15.64 7.62
C GLN A 3 -15.26 -14.19 7.70
N ASN A 4 -16.57 -13.99 7.56
CA ASN A 4 -17.21 -12.67 7.64
C ASN A 4 -17.60 -12.25 9.07
N GLY A 5 -17.41 -13.10 10.08
CA GLY A 5 -17.62 -12.72 11.48
C GLY A 5 -16.52 -11.76 11.95
N LEU A 6 -16.77 -11.02 13.02
CA LEU A 6 -15.81 -10.05 13.57
C LEU A 6 -14.43 -10.68 13.82
N SER A 7 -14.37 -11.86 14.44
CA SER A 7 -13.11 -12.55 14.71
C SER A 7 -12.36 -12.97 13.44
N GLY A 8 -13.09 -13.36 12.38
CA GLY A 8 -12.49 -13.69 11.09
C GLY A 8 -11.93 -12.45 10.39
N ARG A 9 -12.68 -11.34 10.42
CA ARG A 9 -12.25 -10.05 9.86
C ARG A 9 -11.03 -9.47 10.59
N ILE A 10 -10.96 -9.62 11.92
CA ILE A 10 -9.77 -9.24 12.71
C ILE A 10 -8.57 -10.09 12.31
N PHE A 11 -8.73 -11.41 12.16
CA PHE A 11 -7.66 -12.28 11.68
C PHE A 11 -7.13 -11.83 10.31
N PHE A 12 -8.02 -11.60 9.34
CA PHE A 12 -7.62 -11.13 8.01
C PHE A 12 -6.96 -9.75 8.04
N LEU A 13 -7.43 -8.83 8.90
CA LEU A 13 -6.78 -7.54 9.12
C LEU A 13 -5.34 -7.71 9.61
N CYS A 14 -5.12 -8.42 10.72
CA CYS A 14 -3.78 -8.63 11.27
C CYS A 14 -2.86 -9.35 10.28
N PHE A 15 -3.36 -10.41 9.64
CA PHE A 15 -2.62 -11.17 8.64
C PHE A 15 -2.21 -10.30 7.45
N SER A 16 -3.14 -9.50 6.93
CA SER A 16 -2.88 -8.63 5.81
C SER A 16 -1.93 -7.47 6.14
N ILE A 17 -1.94 -6.92 7.36
CA ILE A 17 -0.96 -5.89 7.78
C ILE A 17 0.46 -6.45 7.71
N ILE A 18 0.67 -7.65 8.24
CA ILE A 18 1.98 -8.31 8.24
C ILE A 18 2.43 -8.58 6.82
N ILE A 19 1.56 -9.18 5.99
CA ILE A 19 1.89 -9.49 4.59
C ILE A 19 2.14 -8.22 3.78
N ASN A 20 1.29 -7.19 3.95
CA ASN A 20 1.40 -5.95 3.19
C ASN A 20 2.70 -5.21 3.52
N SER A 21 3.03 -5.10 4.81
CA SER A 21 4.28 -4.45 5.25
C SER A 21 5.51 -5.24 4.81
N PHE A 22 5.49 -6.57 4.90
CA PHE A 22 6.58 -7.45 4.45
C PHE A 22 6.84 -7.30 2.94
N PHE A 23 5.81 -7.42 2.11
CA PHE A 23 6.02 -7.34 0.65
C PHE A 23 6.34 -5.92 0.19
N ASN A 24 5.74 -4.87 0.77
CA ASN A 24 6.16 -3.50 0.47
C ASN A 24 7.65 -3.29 0.83
N ALA A 25 8.08 -3.75 2.00
CA ALA A 25 9.48 -3.67 2.39
C ALA A 25 10.41 -4.44 1.44
N LEU A 26 9.97 -5.61 0.93
CA LEU A 26 10.72 -6.38 -0.05
C LEU A 26 10.88 -5.62 -1.37
N THR A 27 9.83 -4.96 -1.88
CA THR A 27 9.95 -4.13 -3.09
C THR A 27 10.97 -3.00 -2.91
N VAL A 28 10.97 -2.32 -1.75
CA VAL A 28 11.95 -1.29 -1.42
C VAL A 28 13.37 -1.87 -1.34
N ALA A 29 13.54 -3.01 -0.66
CA ALA A 29 14.86 -3.63 -0.48
C ALA A 29 15.44 -4.19 -1.79
N THR A 30 14.59 -4.69 -2.69
CA THR A 30 15.04 -5.11 -4.02
C THR A 30 15.37 -3.92 -4.91
N ASN A 31 14.90 -2.70 -4.63
CA ASN A 31 15.11 -1.48 -5.43
C ASN A 31 14.89 -1.71 -6.95
N MET A 32 14.00 -2.64 -7.32
CA MET A 32 13.58 -2.92 -8.70
C MET A 32 12.27 -2.20 -9.04
N GLY A 33 11.82 -1.32 -8.16
CA GLY A 33 10.53 -0.67 -8.21
C GLY A 33 9.75 -1.02 -6.94
N SER A 34 8.71 -0.25 -6.64
CA SER A 34 7.78 -0.54 -5.55
C SER A 34 6.40 -0.02 -5.89
N ALA A 35 5.41 -0.41 -5.08
CA ALA A 35 4.07 0.17 -5.15
C ALA A 35 4.16 1.70 -5.09
N VAL A 36 3.34 2.40 -5.88
CA VAL A 36 3.53 3.83 -6.18
C VAL A 36 3.58 4.71 -4.92
N TRP A 37 2.73 4.41 -3.93
CA TRP A 37 2.75 5.09 -2.64
C TRP A 37 4.07 4.87 -1.88
N THR A 38 4.57 3.64 -1.84
CA THR A 38 5.83 3.29 -1.18
C THR A 38 7.03 3.89 -1.92
N ALA A 39 7.01 3.90 -3.25
CA ALA A 39 8.01 4.57 -4.08
C ALA A 39 8.05 6.07 -3.77
N SER A 40 6.88 6.73 -3.68
CA SER A 40 6.78 8.14 -3.33
C SER A 40 7.35 8.44 -1.94
N ALA A 41 7.04 7.61 -0.94
CA ALA A 41 7.57 7.76 0.42
C ALA A 41 9.09 7.54 0.47
N THR A 42 9.61 6.63 -0.36
CA THR A 42 11.06 6.35 -0.42
C THR A 42 11.83 7.51 -1.05
N ASN A 43 11.33 8.08 -2.16
CA ASN A 43 11.95 9.28 -2.77
C ASN A 43 11.86 10.49 -1.85
N LEU A 44 10.73 10.67 -1.16
CA LEU A 44 10.55 11.75 -0.21
C LEU A 44 11.43 11.58 1.05
N SER A 45 11.67 10.33 1.48
CA SER A 45 12.62 9.98 2.55
C SER A 45 14.05 10.34 2.17
N GLU A 46 14.45 10.08 0.93
CA GLU A 46 15.75 10.49 0.41
C GLU A 46 15.89 12.03 0.38
N TRP A 47 14.84 12.74 -0.07
CA TRP A 47 14.84 14.20 -0.14
C TRP A 47 14.86 14.88 1.24
N LEU A 48 14.02 14.42 2.18
CA LEU A 48 13.89 15.03 3.51
C LEU A 48 14.93 14.53 4.52
N HIS A 49 15.74 13.53 4.16
CA HIS A 49 16.65 12.81 5.06
C HIS A 49 15.96 12.28 6.33
N PHE A 50 14.68 11.95 6.22
CA PHE A 50 13.87 11.36 7.29
C PHE A 50 13.79 9.85 7.09
N SER A 51 13.60 9.09 8.18
CA SER A 51 13.39 7.65 8.06
C SER A 51 12.14 7.34 7.24
N LEU A 52 12.20 6.24 6.47
CA LEU A 52 11.08 5.78 5.66
C LEU A 52 9.78 5.63 6.48
N GLY A 53 9.88 5.09 7.71
CA GLY A 53 8.73 4.95 8.60
C GLY A 53 8.11 6.28 8.99
N ASN A 54 8.91 7.31 9.28
CA ASN A 54 8.38 8.64 9.61
C ASN A 54 7.70 9.29 8.40
N VAL A 55 8.27 9.15 7.19
CA VAL A 55 7.66 9.67 5.96
C VAL A 55 6.34 8.97 5.66
N LEU A 56 6.31 7.64 5.73
CA LEU A 56 5.08 6.86 5.56
C LEU A 56 4.01 7.27 6.57
N MET A 57 4.40 7.51 7.83
CA MET A 57 3.49 7.95 8.87
C MET A 57 2.87 9.32 8.53
N VAL A 58 3.69 10.31 8.19
CA VAL A 58 3.23 11.67 7.85
C VAL A 58 2.37 11.64 6.59
N MET A 59 2.78 10.92 5.55
CA MET A 59 1.98 10.77 4.32
C MET A 59 0.65 10.10 4.62
N GLY A 60 0.63 9.04 5.44
CA GLY A 60 -0.58 8.36 5.85
C GLY A 60 -1.56 9.28 6.59
N VAL A 61 -1.06 10.15 7.47
CA VAL A 61 -1.88 11.17 8.15
C VAL A 61 -2.48 12.15 7.14
N ILE A 62 -1.67 12.68 6.21
CA ILE A 62 -2.13 13.63 5.18
C ILE A 62 -3.21 12.99 4.31
N VAL A 63 -3.00 11.75 3.86
CA VAL A 63 -3.97 11.03 3.04
C VAL A 63 -5.23 10.69 3.83
N ALA A 64 -5.12 10.37 5.13
CA ALA A 64 -6.29 10.15 5.97
C ALA A 64 -7.18 11.40 6.05
N VAL A 65 -6.58 12.58 6.19
CA VAL A 65 -7.29 13.86 6.15
C VAL A 65 -7.91 14.10 4.76
N ALA A 66 -7.16 13.86 3.68
CA ALA A 66 -7.68 13.98 2.32
C ALA A 66 -8.89 13.07 2.06
N ASN A 67 -8.87 11.84 2.59
CA ASN A 67 -10.00 10.91 2.48
C ASN A 67 -11.26 11.44 3.17
N LEU A 68 -11.15 12.06 4.35
CA LEU A 68 -12.29 12.69 5.02
C LEU A 68 -12.92 13.81 4.17
N LEU A 69 -12.06 14.66 3.58
CA LEU A 69 -12.51 15.74 2.69
C LEU A 69 -13.21 15.18 1.45
N LEU A 70 -12.67 14.10 0.86
CA LEU A 70 -13.26 13.43 -0.30
C LEU A 70 -14.62 12.78 0.00
N ILE A 71 -14.80 12.26 1.22
CA ILE A 71 -16.07 11.66 1.63
C ILE A 71 -17.13 12.73 1.91
N GLN A 72 -16.73 13.97 2.22
CA GLN A 72 -17.59 15.09 2.61
C GLN A 72 -18.44 14.79 3.87
N LYS A 73 -17.99 13.84 4.70
CA LYS A 73 -18.55 13.56 6.02
C LYS A 73 -17.40 13.45 7.01
N PHE A 74 -17.52 14.17 8.12
CA PHE A 74 -16.49 14.17 9.14
C PHE A 74 -16.63 12.92 10.04
N ASP A 75 -16.08 11.79 9.58
CA ASP A 75 -15.99 10.54 10.36
C ASP A 75 -14.67 10.50 11.13
N TYR A 76 -14.68 11.07 12.35
CA TYR A 76 -13.53 11.05 13.25
C TYR A 76 -13.13 9.63 13.67
N LEU A 77 -14.07 8.67 13.71
CA LEU A 77 -13.75 7.27 14.01
C LEU A 77 -12.97 6.62 12.86
N ARG A 78 -13.27 6.96 11.61
CA ARG A 78 -12.47 6.52 10.45
C ARG A 78 -11.06 7.08 10.51
N LEU A 79 -10.91 8.36 10.87
CA LEU A 79 -9.58 8.95 11.06
C LEU A 79 -8.79 8.18 12.11
N ILE A 80 -9.36 7.96 13.30
CA ILE A 80 -8.69 7.22 14.38
C ILE A 80 -8.31 5.81 13.92
N ARG A 81 -9.22 5.10 13.23
CA ARG A 81 -8.95 3.78 12.65
C ARG A 81 -7.77 3.85 11.66
N ASN A 82 -7.80 4.77 10.71
CA ASN A 82 -6.73 4.94 9.73
C ASN A 82 -5.38 5.23 10.42
N LEU A 83 -5.35 6.12 11.41
CA LEU A 83 -4.14 6.40 12.19
C LEU A 83 -3.63 5.18 12.97
N LEU A 84 -4.55 4.40 13.55
CA LEU A 84 -4.22 3.15 14.25
C LEU A 84 -3.61 2.10 13.31
N PHE A 85 -3.87 2.17 12.01
CA PHE A 85 -3.21 1.34 11.00
C PHE A 85 -1.85 1.89 10.59
N VAL A 86 -1.78 3.20 10.30
CA VAL A 86 -0.57 3.85 9.76
C VAL A 86 0.62 3.65 10.68
N PHE A 87 0.42 3.81 11.99
CA PHE A 87 1.49 3.69 12.96
C PHE A 87 2.19 2.31 12.93
N PRO A 88 1.49 1.18 13.20
CA PRO A 88 2.13 -0.13 13.16
C PRO A 88 2.62 -0.50 11.76
N PHE A 89 1.89 -0.15 10.71
CA PHE A 89 2.30 -0.45 9.34
C PHE A 89 3.63 0.21 8.97
N SER A 90 3.80 1.51 9.29
CA SER A 90 4.97 2.29 8.87
C SER A 90 6.25 1.76 9.51
N TYR A 91 6.22 1.47 10.81
CA TYR A 91 7.39 0.96 11.52
C TYR A 91 7.64 -0.53 11.26
N LEU A 92 6.59 -1.33 11.04
CA LEU A 92 6.75 -2.74 10.66
C LEU A 92 7.35 -2.87 9.26
N LEU A 93 6.93 -2.02 8.31
CA LEU A 93 7.52 -1.94 6.98
C LEU A 93 9.00 -1.54 7.08
N GLN A 94 9.33 -0.50 7.85
CA GLN A 94 10.72 -0.11 8.06
C GLN A 94 11.57 -1.25 8.65
N TYR A 95 11.05 -1.93 9.68
CA TYR A 95 11.69 -3.09 10.28
C TYR A 95 11.99 -4.19 9.24
N TRP A 96 11.00 -4.57 8.44
CA TRP A 96 11.21 -5.58 7.38
C TRP A 96 12.22 -5.12 6.35
N ARG A 97 12.21 -3.83 5.97
CA ARG A 97 13.16 -3.26 5.01
C ARG A 97 14.58 -3.39 5.55
N ASP A 98 14.79 -3.01 6.79
CA ASP A 98 16.11 -3.08 7.43
C ASP A 98 16.57 -4.53 7.57
N TRP A 99 15.65 -5.45 7.88
CA TRP A 99 15.93 -6.88 7.90
C TRP A 99 16.33 -7.43 6.52
N PHE A 100 15.62 -7.06 5.44
CA PHE A 100 15.98 -7.47 4.08
C PHE A 100 17.33 -6.91 3.62
N VAL A 101 17.63 -5.67 3.99
CA VAL A 101 18.95 -5.08 3.75
C VAL A 101 20.04 -5.85 4.50
N ALA A 102 19.80 -6.17 5.78
CA ALA A 102 20.75 -6.90 6.62
C ALA A 102 21.06 -8.31 6.11
N ILE A 103 20.07 -9.03 5.56
CA ILE A 103 20.27 -10.36 4.98
C ILE A 103 20.83 -10.31 3.54
N GLY A 104 21.05 -9.10 3.00
CA GLY A 104 21.73 -8.91 1.71
C GLY A 104 20.83 -8.96 0.47
N VAL A 105 19.51 -8.77 0.59
CA VAL A 105 18.60 -8.70 -0.58
C VAL A 105 19.08 -7.69 -1.65
N PRO A 106 19.56 -6.48 -1.30
CA PRO A 106 20.06 -5.53 -2.30
C PRO A 106 21.27 -6.06 -3.10
N ASN A 107 22.06 -6.96 -2.51
CA ASN A 107 23.28 -7.52 -3.11
C ASN A 107 23.00 -8.73 -4.02
N LEU A 108 21.76 -9.20 -4.10
CA LEU A 108 21.38 -10.28 -4.99
C LEU A 108 21.57 -9.87 -6.46
N PRO A 109 21.86 -10.82 -7.36
CA PRO A 109 21.84 -10.57 -8.80
C PRO A 109 20.51 -9.96 -9.24
N ILE A 110 20.56 -9.07 -10.23
CA ILE A 110 19.39 -8.33 -10.70
C ILE A 110 18.21 -9.23 -11.08
N TYR A 111 18.48 -10.39 -11.66
CA TYR A 111 17.48 -11.39 -12.01
C TYR A 111 16.64 -11.84 -10.80
N TRP A 112 17.30 -12.17 -9.68
CA TRP A 112 16.60 -12.57 -8.46
C TRP A 112 15.82 -11.42 -7.83
N ARG A 113 16.36 -10.21 -7.88
CA ARG A 113 15.68 -9.01 -7.38
C ARG A 113 14.38 -8.74 -8.15
N ILE A 114 14.39 -8.90 -9.48
CA ILE A 114 13.19 -8.74 -10.32
C ILE A 114 12.13 -9.80 -9.97
N ILE A 115 12.53 -11.06 -9.78
CA ILE A 115 11.59 -12.12 -9.40
C ILE A 115 10.96 -11.84 -8.03
N LEU A 116 11.78 -11.50 -7.04
CA LEU A 116 11.32 -11.17 -5.69
C LEU A 116 10.36 -9.97 -5.71
N ASP A 117 10.68 -8.95 -6.50
CA ASP A 117 9.86 -7.75 -6.66
C ASP A 117 8.50 -8.06 -7.32
N ALA A 118 8.49 -8.87 -8.39
CA ALA A 118 7.25 -9.30 -9.03
C ALA A 118 6.34 -10.11 -8.07
N ILE A 119 6.93 -11.03 -7.29
CA ILE A 119 6.21 -11.77 -6.24
C ILE A 119 5.67 -10.80 -5.18
N ALA A 120 6.48 -9.82 -4.79
CA ALA A 120 6.09 -8.84 -3.79
C ALA A 120 4.91 -7.98 -4.25
N ILE A 121 4.89 -7.53 -5.50
CA ILE A 121 3.75 -6.76 -6.07
C ILE A 121 2.45 -7.58 -6.01
N VAL A 122 2.51 -8.87 -6.36
CA VAL A 122 1.34 -9.76 -6.23
C VAL A 122 0.92 -9.88 -4.76
N GLY A 123 1.89 -10.10 -3.87
CA GLY A 123 1.64 -10.18 -2.43
C GLY A 123 1.00 -8.93 -1.83
N ILE A 124 1.44 -7.74 -2.24
CA ILE A 124 0.84 -6.45 -1.88
C ILE A 124 -0.61 -6.42 -2.32
N ALA A 125 -0.89 -6.69 -3.60
CA ALA A 125 -2.25 -6.64 -4.14
C ALA A 125 -3.21 -7.60 -3.43
N LEU A 126 -2.75 -8.81 -3.10
CA LEU A 126 -3.54 -9.79 -2.35
C LEU A 126 -3.78 -9.34 -0.90
N ALA A 127 -2.79 -8.72 -0.25
CA ALA A 127 -2.96 -8.17 1.08
C ALA A 127 -3.96 -7.01 1.10
N VAL A 128 -3.87 -6.09 0.13
CA VAL A 128 -4.83 -4.98 -0.05
C VAL A 128 -6.24 -5.50 -0.21
N SER A 129 -6.45 -6.50 -1.07
CA SER A 129 -7.76 -7.15 -1.26
C SER A 129 -8.32 -7.71 0.06
N LEU A 130 -7.48 -8.27 0.94
CA LEU A 130 -7.93 -8.86 2.20
C LEU A 130 -8.44 -7.83 3.21
N TYR A 131 -7.66 -6.80 3.58
CA TYR A 131 -8.16 -5.82 4.56
C TYR A 131 -9.22 -4.89 3.99
N GLN A 132 -9.22 -4.62 2.67
CA GLN A 132 -10.32 -3.89 2.04
C GLN A 132 -11.64 -4.66 2.19
N ARG A 133 -11.64 -5.99 1.96
CA ARG A 133 -12.84 -6.81 2.19
C ARG A 133 -13.18 -6.97 3.66
N ALA A 134 -12.18 -7.10 4.53
CA ALA A 134 -12.39 -7.13 5.97
C ALA A 134 -13.00 -5.80 6.48
N ASN A 135 -12.69 -4.67 5.85
CA ASN A 135 -13.18 -3.31 6.15
C ASN A 135 -13.42 -3.04 7.66
N LEU A 136 -12.42 -3.31 8.50
CA LEU A 136 -12.44 -2.92 9.91
C LEU A 136 -11.64 -1.64 10.09
N ILE A 137 -10.41 -1.69 9.58
CA ILE A 137 -9.44 -0.61 9.57
C ILE A 137 -8.69 -0.74 8.24
N ILE A 138 -8.52 0.37 7.51
CA ILE A 138 -7.86 0.38 6.20
C ILE A 138 -6.70 1.39 6.25
N HIS A 139 -5.56 1.02 5.66
CA HIS A 139 -4.46 1.97 5.48
C HIS A 139 -4.95 3.18 4.64
N PRO A 140 -4.74 4.44 5.05
CA PRO A 140 -5.26 5.61 4.34
C PRO A 140 -4.93 5.64 2.84
N ASN A 141 -3.69 5.28 2.47
CA ASN A 141 -3.26 5.23 1.07
C ASN A 141 -4.03 4.20 0.23
N ASP A 142 -4.55 3.15 0.85
CA ASP A 142 -5.35 2.10 0.20
C ASP A 142 -6.86 2.28 0.46
N ASP A 143 -7.21 3.15 1.40
CA ASP A 143 -8.55 3.65 1.67
C ASP A 143 -8.98 4.65 0.59
N LEU A 144 -8.05 5.45 0.06
CA LEU A 144 -8.31 6.32 -1.09
C LEU A 144 -8.81 5.54 -2.33
N PRO A 145 -8.08 4.54 -2.88
CA PRO A 145 -8.57 3.76 -4.00
C PRO A 145 -9.83 2.97 -3.63
N TYR A 146 -10.01 2.54 -2.38
CA TYR A 146 -11.25 1.89 -1.94
C TYR A 146 -12.47 2.83 -2.02
N ILE A 147 -12.34 4.08 -1.55
CA ILE A 147 -13.38 5.11 -1.67
C ILE A 147 -13.65 5.38 -3.15
N LEU A 148 -12.61 5.64 -3.95
CA LEU A 148 -12.73 5.89 -5.39
C LEU A 148 -13.46 4.74 -6.09
N ARG A 149 -13.07 3.50 -5.80
CA ARG A 149 -13.64 2.29 -6.39
C ARG A 149 -15.13 2.21 -6.18
N PHE A 150 -15.59 2.27 -4.94
CA PHE A 150 -16.98 1.96 -4.62
C PHE A 150 -17.91 3.17 -4.58
N LYS A 151 -17.39 4.39 -4.34
CA LYS A 151 -18.21 5.61 -4.35
C LYS A 151 -18.29 6.28 -5.73
N PHE A 152 -17.23 6.22 -6.53
CA PHE A 152 -17.13 7.00 -7.78
C PHE A 152 -16.97 6.16 -9.05
N MET A 153 -16.36 4.96 -8.95
CA MET A 153 -15.95 4.16 -10.12
C MET A 153 -16.71 2.83 -10.24
N HIS A 154 -17.89 2.71 -9.61
CA HIS A 154 -18.81 1.57 -9.72
C HIS A 154 -18.18 0.18 -9.51
N GLY A 155 -17.18 0.08 -8.64
CA GLY A 155 -16.50 -1.17 -8.30
C GLY A 155 -15.25 -1.49 -9.13
N ASN A 156 -14.86 -0.65 -10.08
CA ASN A 156 -13.67 -0.86 -10.93
C ASN A 156 -12.37 -0.62 -10.15
N SER A 157 -11.65 -1.70 -9.84
CA SER A 157 -10.39 -1.66 -9.06
C SER A 157 -9.20 -1.10 -9.84
N VAL A 158 -9.20 -1.22 -11.17
CA VAL A 158 -8.11 -0.71 -12.03
C VAL A 158 -8.17 0.81 -12.09
N LEU A 159 -9.33 1.35 -12.46
CA LEU A 159 -9.53 2.80 -12.54
C LEU A 159 -9.29 3.47 -11.18
N SER A 160 -9.78 2.88 -10.09
CA SER A 160 -9.56 3.43 -8.76
C SER A 160 -8.08 3.47 -8.37
N GLN A 161 -7.31 2.43 -8.73
CA GLN A 161 -5.88 2.40 -8.43
C GLN A 161 -5.12 3.43 -9.25
N TRP A 162 -5.43 3.56 -10.54
CA TRP A 162 -4.80 4.57 -11.39
C TRP A 162 -5.08 5.99 -10.92
N THR A 163 -6.35 6.30 -10.58
CA THR A 163 -6.70 7.61 -10.03
C THR A 163 -6.02 7.86 -8.68
N SER A 164 -5.94 6.85 -7.80
CA SER A 164 -5.24 6.96 -6.53
C SER A 164 -3.71 7.10 -6.69
N ASN A 165 -3.14 6.67 -7.80
CA ASN A 165 -1.70 6.78 -8.04
C ASN A 165 -1.29 8.20 -8.48
N ILE A 166 -2.23 9.08 -8.84
CA ILE A 166 -1.92 10.44 -9.28
C ILE A 166 -1.18 11.24 -8.19
N PRO A 167 -1.68 11.37 -6.94
CA PRO A 167 -0.96 12.10 -5.90
C PRO A 167 0.47 11.58 -5.62
N PRO A 168 0.72 10.28 -5.42
CA PRO A 168 2.07 9.80 -5.15
C PRO A 168 3.01 9.92 -6.37
N ILE A 169 2.51 9.82 -7.61
CA ILE A 169 3.32 10.11 -8.81
C ILE A 169 3.81 11.55 -8.80
N LEU A 170 2.95 12.52 -8.43
CA LEU A 170 3.37 13.92 -8.32
C LEU A 170 4.45 14.10 -7.24
N VAL A 171 4.32 13.42 -6.09
CA VAL A 171 5.34 13.43 -5.03
C VAL A 171 6.68 12.87 -5.53
N ILE A 172 6.66 11.77 -6.30
CA ILE A 172 7.87 11.21 -6.93
C ILE A 172 8.50 12.24 -7.85
N ILE A 173 7.73 12.84 -8.77
CA ILE A 173 8.25 13.82 -9.73
C ILE A 173 8.89 15.01 -9.01
N ILE A 174 8.22 15.58 -8.01
CA ILE A 174 8.74 16.71 -7.23
C ILE A 174 10.03 16.33 -6.51
N SER A 175 10.06 15.16 -5.87
CA SER A 175 11.24 14.69 -5.13
C SER A 175 12.43 14.49 -6.08
N VAL A 176 12.21 13.86 -7.24
CA VAL A 176 13.25 13.61 -8.25
C VAL A 176 13.78 14.91 -8.84
N ILE A 177 12.92 15.91 -9.07
CA ILE A 177 13.37 17.23 -9.54
C ILE A 177 14.27 17.89 -8.49
N ALA A 178 13.97 17.73 -7.21
CA ALA A 178 14.74 18.34 -6.13
C ALA A 178 16.07 17.61 -5.83
N THR A 179 16.10 16.27 -5.91
CA THR A 179 17.28 15.47 -5.55
C THR A 179 18.14 15.05 -6.73
N HIS A 180 17.60 15.10 -7.95
CA HIS A 180 18.19 14.50 -9.16
C HIS A 180 18.48 12.99 -9.03
N THR A 181 17.86 12.32 -8.06
CA THR A 181 18.00 10.88 -7.83
C THR A 181 16.63 10.20 -7.91
N ILE A 182 16.61 8.99 -8.45
CA ILE A 182 15.42 8.16 -8.51
C ILE A 182 15.66 6.94 -7.64
N VAL A 183 14.82 6.77 -6.61
CA VAL A 183 14.94 5.66 -5.65
C VAL A 183 13.66 4.81 -5.70
N ALA A 184 13.80 3.49 -5.71
CA ALA A 184 12.68 2.54 -5.68
C ALA A 184 11.61 2.73 -6.77
N VAL A 185 11.99 3.33 -7.91
CA VAL A 185 11.18 3.46 -9.13
C VAL A 185 11.92 2.82 -10.27
N ASN A 186 11.41 1.68 -10.75
CA ASN A 186 11.96 0.92 -11.89
C ASN A 186 10.85 -0.03 -12.42
N ILE A 187 11.20 -1.16 -13.05
CA ILE A 187 10.26 -2.07 -13.70
C ILE A 187 9.11 -2.52 -12.78
N GLY A 188 9.38 -2.73 -11.50
CA GLY A 188 8.39 -3.03 -10.47
C GLY A 188 7.32 -1.97 -10.31
N THR A 189 7.68 -0.69 -10.37
CA THR A 189 6.70 0.40 -10.27
C THR A 189 5.82 0.44 -11.51
N VAL A 190 6.38 0.15 -12.69
CA VAL A 190 5.60 0.00 -13.92
C VAL A 190 4.63 -1.17 -13.81
N LEU A 191 5.09 -2.33 -13.32
CA LEU A 191 4.25 -3.49 -13.06
C LEU A 191 3.16 -3.19 -12.02
N ALA A 192 3.47 -2.45 -10.96
CA ALA A 192 2.50 -2.03 -9.96
C ALA A 192 1.42 -1.12 -10.57
N ILE A 193 1.80 -0.11 -11.35
CA ILE A 193 0.84 0.77 -12.04
C ILE A 193 -0.05 -0.04 -12.99
N ALA A 194 0.54 -0.95 -13.77
CA ALA A 194 -0.20 -1.71 -14.78
C ALA A 194 -1.11 -2.79 -14.17
N LEU A 195 -0.64 -3.52 -13.16
CA LEU A 195 -1.25 -4.79 -12.72
C LEU A 195 -1.90 -4.71 -11.34
N GLN A 196 -1.50 -3.80 -10.45
CA GLN A 196 -1.93 -3.84 -9.05
C GLN A 196 -3.47 -3.76 -8.92
N GLY A 197 -4.11 -2.85 -9.64
CA GLY A 197 -5.57 -2.73 -9.62
C GLY A 197 -6.28 -3.99 -10.15
N TYR A 198 -5.72 -4.64 -11.18
CA TYR A 198 -6.24 -5.91 -11.70
C TYR A 198 -6.07 -7.04 -10.68
N LEU A 199 -4.88 -7.16 -10.09
CA LEU A 199 -4.54 -8.19 -9.10
C LEU A 199 -5.38 -8.07 -7.82
N ILE A 200 -5.70 -6.84 -7.37
CA ILE A 200 -6.64 -6.61 -6.26
C ILE A 200 -8.02 -7.16 -6.62
N GLY A 201 -8.54 -6.81 -7.80
CA GLY A 201 -9.83 -7.31 -8.28
C GLY A 201 -9.86 -8.84 -8.47
N TRP A 202 -8.75 -9.42 -8.93
CA TRP A 202 -8.58 -10.87 -9.01
C TRP A 202 -8.56 -11.51 -7.61
N GLY A 203 -7.84 -10.90 -6.66
CA GLY A 203 -7.78 -11.32 -5.26
C GLY A 203 -9.15 -11.34 -4.60
N ASP A 204 -10.01 -10.35 -4.90
CA ASP A 204 -11.38 -10.29 -4.38
C ASP A 204 -12.21 -11.52 -4.77
N LYS A 205 -11.97 -12.09 -5.95
CA LYS A 205 -12.74 -13.20 -6.51
C LYS A 205 -12.14 -14.56 -6.18
N TYR A 206 -10.81 -14.68 -6.14
CA TYR A 206 -10.14 -15.99 -6.09
C TYR A 206 -9.29 -16.22 -4.83
N PHE A 207 -8.88 -15.16 -4.13
CA PHE A 207 -8.08 -15.28 -2.91
C PHE A 207 -9.00 -15.14 -1.69
N PHE A 208 -9.24 -16.23 -0.96
CA PHE A 208 -10.25 -16.30 0.11
C PHE A 208 -11.65 -15.83 -0.34
N PRO A 209 -12.29 -16.53 -1.29
CA PRO A 209 -13.56 -16.10 -1.90
C PRO A 209 -14.73 -16.00 -0.93
N GLY A 210 -14.65 -16.64 0.24
CA GLY A 210 -15.69 -16.55 1.27
C GLY A 210 -15.68 -15.25 2.07
N LEU A 211 -14.59 -14.45 2.00
CA LEU A 211 -14.53 -13.11 2.58
C LEU A 211 -15.14 -12.11 1.59
N LYS A 212 -16.24 -11.46 1.99
CA LYS A 212 -16.97 -10.50 1.15
C LYS A 212 -16.62 -9.06 1.50
N HIS A 213 -16.84 -8.14 0.56
CA HIS A 213 -16.76 -6.70 0.81
C HIS A 213 -17.85 -6.25 1.77
N HIS A 214 -17.47 -5.45 2.77
CA HIS A 214 -18.40 -4.83 3.72
C HIS A 214 -18.40 -3.33 3.44
N LEU A 215 -19.35 -2.82 2.65
CA LEU A 215 -19.37 -1.41 2.26
C LEU A 215 -20.04 -0.57 3.35
N ASN A 216 -19.24 0.07 4.19
CA ASN A 216 -19.69 1.08 5.15
C ASN A 216 -18.93 2.39 4.84
N PHE A 217 -19.65 3.44 4.46
CA PHE A 217 -19.09 4.76 4.13
C PHE A 217 -19.42 5.81 5.17
#